data_AF-A0A5A7M857-F1
#
_entry.id   AF-A0A5A7M857-F1
#
_cell.length_a   1.000
_cell.length_b   1.000
_cell.length_c   1.000
_cell.angle_alpha   90.00
_cell.angle_beta   90.00
_cell.angle_gamma   90.00
#
_symmetry.space_group_name_H-M   'P 1'
#
loop_
_entity.id
_entity.type
_entity.pdbx_description
1 polymer ?
#
loop_
_entity_poly.entity_id
_entity_poly.type
_entity_poly.pdbx_seq_one_letter_code
_entity_poly.pdbx_strand_id
1 'polypeptide(L)'
;MGLRDYLRLLFLLWLCVAAVSDARWRKVNNWLTVSGFGLGIFILSLIPEAQPFKVNLTDGVLGFCAVFFIFLIFYFFGLMGAGDVKFAAALGTWVGWELLLPIWALSCGFAVIHGLVVRSSLKYLYIPSMIFSEGYQKNKKRFIPYVAYLSLATVIVLILNT
;
A
#
# COMPACT_ATOMS: atom_id res chain seq x y z
N MET A 1 13.35 -21.73 10.08
CA MET A 1 12.29 -20.74 9.83
C MET A 1 11.00 -21.27 10.42
N GLY A 2 10.39 -20.51 11.32
CA GLY A 2 9.07 -20.82 11.88
C GLY A 2 7.94 -20.34 10.95
N LEU A 3 6.71 -20.77 11.23
CA LEU A 3 5.51 -20.35 10.47
C LEU A 3 5.38 -18.83 10.34
N ARG A 4 5.74 -18.09 11.40
CA ARG A 4 5.75 -16.62 11.44
C ARG A 4 6.66 -16.00 10.37
N ASP A 5 7.82 -16.61 10.11
CA ASP A 5 8.78 -16.11 9.12
C ASP A 5 8.24 -16.26 7.70
N TYR A 6 7.60 -17.40 7.40
CA TYR A 6 6.95 -17.63 6.11
C TYR A 6 5.80 -16.64 5.87
N LEU A 7 5.02 -16.33 6.90
CA LEU A 7 3.94 -15.33 6.80
C LEU A 7 4.48 -13.91 6.58
N ARG A 8 5.63 -13.55 7.18
CA ARG A 8 6.31 -12.28 6.88
C ARG A 8 6.77 -12.21 5.43
N LEU A 9 7.38 -13.27 4.92
CA LEU A 9 7.80 -13.34 3.51
C LEU A 9 6.61 -13.25 2.56
N LEU A 10 5.51 -13.93 2.88
CA LEU A 10 4.27 -13.86 2.10
C LEU A 10 3.70 -12.43 2.08
N PHE A 11 3.68 -11.77 3.24
CA PHE A 11 3.25 -10.37 3.34
C PHE A 11 4.14 -9.42 2.53
N LEU A 12 5.47 -9.56 2.62
CA LEU A 12 6.40 -8.76 1.83
C LEU A 12 6.24 -9.01 0.32
N LEU A 13 6.04 -10.27 -0.08
CA LEU A 13 5.77 -10.62 -1.47
C LEU A 13 4.47 -9.96 -1.95
N TRP A 14 3.42 -10.00 -1.13
CA TRP A 14 2.15 -9.33 -1.43
C TRP A 14 2.32 -7.81 -1.60
N LEU A 15 3.06 -7.15 -0.70
CA LEU A 15 3.39 -5.72 -0.81
C LEU A 15 4.19 -5.41 -2.09
N CYS A 16 5.19 -6.24 -2.41
CA CYS A 16 6.01 -6.08 -3.61
C CYS A 16 5.18 -6.22 -4.89
N VAL A 17 4.32 -7.24 -4.97
CA VAL A 17 3.43 -7.43 -6.12
C VAL A 17 2.47 -6.25 -6.27
N ALA A 18 1.92 -5.73 -5.17
CA ALA A 18 1.06 -4.56 -5.19
C ALA A 18 1.81 -3.30 -5.65
N ALA A 19 3.01 -3.07 -5.12
CA ALA A 19 3.87 -1.94 -5.49
C ALA A 19 4.28 -1.97 -6.95
N VAL A 20 4.71 -3.14 -7.46
CA VAL A 20 5.07 -3.30 -8.88
C VAL A 20 3.85 -3.11 -9.78
N SER A 21 2.69 -3.64 -9.37
CA SER A 21 1.45 -3.48 -10.14
C SER A 21 1.03 -2.02 -10.26
N ASP A 22 1.09 -1.29 -9.15
CA ASP A 22 0.78 0.13 -9.10
C ASP A 22 1.83 0.99 -9.84
N ALA A 23 3.11 0.66 -9.72
CA ALA A 23 4.18 1.34 -10.44
C ALA A 23 4.08 1.17 -11.96
N ARG A 24 3.79 -0.05 -12.44
CA ARG A 24 3.72 -0.37 -13.88
C ARG A 24 2.40 0.02 -14.53
N TRP A 25 1.28 -0.34 -13.91
CA TRP A 25 -0.05 -0.21 -14.53
C TRP A 25 -0.93 0.88 -13.90
N ARG A 26 -0.46 1.56 -12.85
CA ARG A 26 -1.21 2.57 -12.07
C ARG A 26 -2.54 2.02 -11.56
N LYS A 27 -2.56 0.72 -11.26
CA LYS A 27 -3.76 -0.01 -10.86
C LYS A 27 -3.40 -1.21 -10.01
N VAL A 28 -4.07 -1.31 -8.88
CA VAL A 28 -4.09 -2.51 -8.05
C VAL A 28 -5.35 -3.31 -8.37
N ASN A 29 -5.18 -4.59 -8.67
CA ASN A 29 -6.30 -5.48 -8.99
C ASN A 29 -7.05 -5.88 -7.72
N ASN A 30 -8.39 -5.90 -7.78
CA ASN A 30 -9.23 -6.30 -6.65
C ASN A 30 -8.84 -7.68 -6.10
N TRP A 31 -8.45 -8.63 -6.97
CA TRP A 31 -8.01 -9.96 -6.55
C TRP A 31 -6.85 -9.93 -5.57
N LEU A 32 -5.87 -9.02 -5.79
CA LEU A 32 -4.73 -8.87 -4.90
C LEU A 32 -5.14 -8.30 -3.55
N THR A 33 -6.06 -7.34 -3.56
CA THR A 33 -6.58 -6.73 -2.33
C THR A 33 -7.41 -7.72 -1.52
N VAL A 34 -8.28 -8.48 -2.19
CA VAL A 34 -9.14 -9.49 -1.55
C VAL A 34 -8.30 -10.63 -0.99
N SER A 35 -7.26 -11.09 -1.69
CA SER A 35 -6.37 -12.13 -1.16
C SER A 35 -5.59 -11.65 0.05
N GLY A 36 -5.07 -10.42 0.03
CA GLY A 36 -4.40 -9.81 1.17
C GLY A 36 -5.30 -9.69 2.39
N PHE A 37 -6.51 -9.13 2.22
CA PHE A 37 -7.49 -9.03 3.29
C PHE A 37 -7.90 -10.40 3.83
N GLY A 38 -8.25 -11.34 2.94
CA GLY A 38 -8.69 -12.69 3.32
C GLY A 38 -7.62 -13.45 4.10
N LEU A 39 -6.36 -13.37 3.67
CA LEU A 39 -5.23 -13.96 4.40
C LEU A 39 -5.01 -13.29 5.76
N GLY A 40 -5.09 -11.95 5.84
CA GLY A 40 -4.95 -11.23 7.10
C GLY A 40 -6.00 -11.64 8.12
N ILE A 41 -7.27 -11.67 7.73
CA ILE A 41 -8.38 -12.13 8.58
C ILE A 41 -8.25 -13.61 8.95
N PHE A 42 -7.86 -14.47 7.99
CA PHE A 42 -7.65 -15.89 8.24
C PHE A 42 -6.59 -16.12 9.33
N ILE A 43 -5.45 -15.43 9.24
CA ILE A 43 -4.37 -15.52 10.22
C ILE A 43 -4.85 -15.03 11.59
N LEU A 44 -5.49 -13.86 11.64
CA LEU A 44 -6.00 -13.29 12.89
C LEU A 44 -7.06 -14.18 13.58
N SER A 45 -7.88 -14.89 12.80
CA SER A 45 -9.02 -15.65 13.32
C SER A 45 -8.66 -17.09 13.68
N LEU A 46 -7.84 -17.76 12.87
CA LEU A 46 -7.57 -19.19 13.03
C LEU A 46 -6.18 -19.50 13.61
N ILE A 47 -5.21 -18.62 13.42
CA ILE A 47 -3.82 -18.85 13.86
C ILE A 47 -3.22 -17.57 14.46
N PRO A 48 -3.84 -16.96 15.49
CA PRO A 48 -3.42 -15.67 16.04
C PRO A 48 -1.97 -15.70 16.54
N GLU A 49 -1.52 -16.83 17.08
CA GLU A 49 -0.13 -17.02 17.55
C GLU A 49 0.92 -16.89 16.43
N ALA A 50 0.53 -17.17 15.19
CA ALA A 50 1.41 -17.06 14.03
C ALA A 50 1.43 -15.65 13.42
N GLN A 51 0.63 -14.70 13.93
CA GLN A 51 0.50 -13.37 13.35
C GLN A 51 1.87 -12.64 13.35
N PRO A 52 2.36 -12.17 12.20
CA PRO A 52 3.76 -11.74 12.06
C PRO A 52 4.16 -10.47 12.83
N PHE A 53 3.20 -9.64 13.21
CA PHE A 53 3.35 -8.28 13.76
C PHE A 53 2.71 -8.09 15.15
N LYS A 54 2.35 -9.18 15.84
CA LYS A 54 1.65 -9.20 17.14
C LYS A 54 0.34 -8.39 17.19
N VAL A 55 -0.38 -8.33 16.08
CA VAL A 55 -1.70 -7.67 15.96
C VAL A 55 -2.80 -8.64 16.38
N ASN A 56 -3.69 -8.20 17.25
CA ASN A 56 -4.86 -8.99 17.65
C ASN A 56 -6.03 -8.79 16.67
N LEU A 57 -7.02 -9.69 16.69
CA LEU A 57 -8.19 -9.62 15.80
C LEU A 57 -8.90 -8.26 15.87
N THR A 58 -9.08 -7.73 17.08
CA THR A 58 -9.71 -6.42 17.30
C THR A 58 -8.93 -5.29 16.64
N ASP A 59 -7.61 -5.27 16.79
CA ASP A 59 -6.75 -4.21 16.24
C ASP A 59 -6.66 -4.30 14.72
N GLY A 60 -6.68 -5.50 14.16
CA GLY A 60 -6.72 -5.72 12.71
C GLY A 60 -8.05 -5.28 12.09
N VAL A 61 -9.18 -5.62 12.72
CA VAL A 61 -10.51 -5.18 12.26
C VAL A 61 -10.68 -3.67 12.42
N LEU A 62 -10.23 -3.10 13.54
CA LEU A 62 -10.22 -1.65 13.75
C LEU A 62 -9.32 -0.95 12.71
N GLY A 63 -8.14 -1.50 12.43
CA GLY A 63 -7.23 -0.97 11.41
C GLY A 63 -7.87 -0.96 10.02
N PHE A 64 -8.52 -2.06 9.63
CA PHE A 64 -9.27 -2.14 8.37
C PHE A 64 -10.38 -1.08 8.30
N CYS A 65 -11.24 -1.04 9.31
CA CYS A 65 -12.38 -0.12 9.33
C CYS A 65 -11.92 1.33 9.33
N ALA A 66 -10.96 1.69 10.20
CA ALA A 66 -10.45 3.04 10.32
C ALA A 66 -9.90 3.54 8.98
N VAL A 67 -9.00 2.79 8.34
CA VAL A 67 -8.45 3.19 7.05
C VAL A 67 -9.51 3.18 5.95
N PHE A 68 -10.36 2.15 5.91
CA PHE A 68 -11.40 2.07 4.89
C PHE A 68 -12.30 3.30 4.93
N PHE A 69 -12.85 3.66 6.10
CA PHE A 69 -13.74 4.81 6.22
C PHE A 69 -13.00 6.12 5.94
N ILE A 70 -11.84 6.35 6.57
CA ILE A 70 -11.08 7.59 6.34
C ILE A 70 -10.73 7.76 4.86
N PHE A 71 -10.26 6.69 4.20
CA PHE A 71 -9.87 6.77 2.79
C PHE A 71 -11.06 6.79 1.84
N LEU A 72 -12.22 6.28 2.25
CA LEU A 72 -13.47 6.45 1.52
C LEU A 72 -13.83 7.94 1.37
N ILE A 73 -13.63 8.75 2.43
CA ILE A 73 -13.83 10.20 2.35
C ILE A 73 -12.90 10.80 1.27
N PHE A 74 -11.61 10.45 1.27
CA PHE A 74 -10.67 10.92 0.26
C PHE A 74 -11.04 10.47 -1.16
N TYR A 75 -11.59 9.26 -1.31
CA TYR A 75 -12.11 8.77 -2.58
C TYR A 75 -13.32 9.57 -3.06
N PHE A 76 -14.27 9.90 -2.16
CA PHE A 76 -15.42 10.74 -2.50
C PHE A 76 -15.02 12.12 -3.01
N PHE A 77 -13.97 12.73 -2.43
CA PHE A 77 -13.40 13.98 -2.91
C PHE A 77 -12.53 13.84 -4.17
N GLY A 78 -12.38 12.63 -4.72
CA GLY A 78 -11.59 12.37 -5.93
C GLY A 78 -10.07 12.50 -5.73
N LEU A 79 -9.60 12.58 -4.49
CA LEU A 79 -8.18 12.73 -4.15
C LEU A 79 -7.41 11.42 -4.33
N MET A 80 -8.11 10.29 -4.23
CA MET A 80 -7.53 8.95 -4.19
C MET A 80 -8.42 7.97 -4.94
N GLY A 81 -7.90 6.79 -5.25
CA GLY A 81 -8.70 5.74 -5.87
C GLY A 81 -9.33 4.71 -5.00
N ALA A 82 -10.43 4.14 -5.51
CA ALA A 82 -11.03 2.95 -4.94
C ALA A 82 -10.05 1.78 -4.76
N GLY A 83 -9.10 1.58 -5.69
CA GLY A 83 -8.07 0.53 -5.53
C GLY A 83 -7.15 0.80 -4.34
N ASP A 84 -6.71 2.05 -4.21
CA ASP A 84 -5.79 2.49 -3.17
C ASP A 84 -6.48 2.41 -1.79
N VAL A 85 -7.75 2.82 -1.70
CA VAL A 85 -8.58 2.72 -0.48
C VAL A 85 -8.69 1.27 -0.03
N LYS A 86 -9.06 0.36 -0.95
CA LYS A 86 -9.24 -1.05 -0.61
C LYS A 86 -7.92 -1.69 -0.19
N PHE A 87 -6.82 -1.38 -0.88
CA PHE A 87 -5.51 -1.91 -0.54
C PHE A 87 -5.05 -1.43 0.83
N ALA A 88 -5.19 -0.14 1.12
CA ALA A 88 -4.83 0.42 2.42
C ALA A 88 -5.68 -0.18 3.55
N ALA A 89 -6.98 -0.39 3.31
CA ALA A 89 -7.84 -1.08 4.27
C ALA A 89 -7.36 -2.52 4.52
N ALA A 90 -7.07 -3.28 3.46
CA ALA A 90 -6.50 -4.62 3.60
C ALA A 90 -5.15 -4.59 4.34
N LEU A 91 -4.30 -3.60 4.10
CA LEU A 91 -3.06 -3.43 4.84
C LEU A 91 -3.29 -3.22 6.34
N GLY A 92 -4.34 -2.49 6.71
CA GLY A 92 -4.77 -2.28 8.10
C GLY A 92 -5.08 -3.57 8.86
N THR A 93 -5.57 -4.64 8.19
CA THR A 93 -5.75 -5.93 8.88
C THR A 93 -4.44 -6.57 9.29
N TRP A 94 -3.35 -6.30 8.58
CA TRP A 94 -2.06 -6.93 8.85
C TRP A 94 -1.28 -6.19 9.93
N VAL A 95 -1.23 -4.87 9.83
CA VAL A 95 -0.36 -4.02 10.67
C VAL A 95 -1.08 -3.43 11.89
N GLY A 96 -2.41 -3.57 11.96
CA GLY A 96 -3.22 -2.98 13.03
C GLY A 96 -3.34 -1.46 12.90
N TRP A 97 -4.14 -0.83 13.75
CA TRP A 97 -4.43 0.60 13.65
C TRP A 97 -3.25 1.51 14.06
N GLU A 98 -2.40 1.06 14.98
CA GLU A 98 -1.31 1.88 15.55
C GLU A 98 -0.28 2.30 14.50
N LEU A 99 0.07 1.38 13.60
CA LEU A 99 1.07 1.63 12.56
C LEU A 99 0.52 2.35 11.33
N LEU A 100 -0.81 2.47 11.20
CA LEU A 100 -1.41 3.04 9.99
C LEU A 100 -1.11 4.53 9.82
N LEU A 101 -1.10 5.29 10.91
CA LEU A 101 -0.82 6.72 10.85
C LEU A 101 0.62 7.03 10.39
N PRO A 102 1.69 6.43 10.97
CA PRO A 102 3.05 6.67 10.47
C PRO A 102 3.26 6.15 9.05
N ILE A 103 2.67 5.00 8.67
CA ILE A 103 2.73 4.46 7.30
C ILE A 103 2.09 5.45 6.33
N TRP A 104 0.89 5.93 6.65
CA TRP A 104 0.17 6.90 5.82
C TRP A 104 0.96 8.20 5.69
N ALA A 105 1.45 8.77 6.79
CA ALA A 105 2.21 10.01 6.78
C ALA A 105 3.46 9.93 5.91
N LEU A 106 4.26 8.86 6.04
CA LEU A 106 5.43 8.64 5.20
C LEU A 106 5.07 8.43 3.73
N SER A 107 3.98 7.71 3.43
CA SER A 107 3.51 7.53 2.05
C SER A 107 3.11 8.85 1.39
N CYS A 108 2.46 9.75 2.15
CA CYS A 108 2.12 11.09 1.71
C CYS A 108 3.38 11.91 1.43
N GLY A 109 4.40 11.81 2.30
CA GLY A 109 5.70 12.44 2.07
C GLY A 109 6.34 12.01 0.75
N PHE A 110 6.38 10.71 0.46
CA PHE A 110 6.90 10.21 -0.81
C PHE A 110 6.07 10.67 -2.01
N ALA A 111 4.74 10.68 -1.90
CA ALA A 111 3.85 11.13 -2.96
C ALA A 111 4.05 12.63 -3.28
N VAL A 112 4.22 13.47 -2.25
CA VAL A 112 4.51 14.91 -2.41
C VAL A 112 5.86 15.11 -3.07
N ILE A 113 6.92 14.43 -2.59
CA ILE A 113 8.26 14.52 -3.19
C ILE A 113 8.22 14.12 -4.67
N HIS A 114 7.57 12.99 -5.00
CA HIS A 114 7.42 12.57 -6.39
C HIS A 114 6.65 13.62 -7.22
N GLY A 115 5.55 14.16 -6.70
CA GLY A 115 4.79 15.22 -7.35
C GLY A 115 5.63 16.47 -7.63
N LEU A 116 6.45 16.90 -6.66
CA LEU A 116 7.35 18.06 -6.81
C LEU A 116 8.46 17.80 -7.83
N VAL A 117 9.09 16.62 -7.78
CA VAL A 117 10.15 16.25 -8.72
C VAL A 117 9.63 16.25 -10.15
N VAL A 118 8.47 15.62 -10.40
CA VAL A 118 7.92 15.56 -11.77
C VAL A 118 7.43 16.93 -12.26
N ARG A 119 7.01 17.83 -11.35
CA ARG A 119 6.61 19.20 -11.70
C ARG A 119 7.81 20.12 -11.97
N SER A 120 8.97 19.83 -11.38
CA SER A 120 10.19 20.65 -11.52
C SER A 120 10.93 20.41 -12.86
N SER A 121 11.75 21.36 -13.29
CA SER A 121 12.61 21.27 -14.49
C SER A 121 13.65 20.14 -14.43
N LEU A 122 13.79 19.46 -13.28
CA LEU A 122 14.55 18.21 -13.12
C LEU A 122 14.01 17.04 -13.95
N LYS A 123 12.82 17.17 -14.56
CA LYS A 123 12.30 16.18 -15.52
C LYS A 123 13.41 15.77 -16.50
N TYR A 124 14.18 16.74 -17.05
CA TYR A 124 15.25 16.56 -18.05
C TYR A 124 16.45 15.70 -17.62
N LEU A 125 16.75 15.58 -16.33
CA LEU A 125 17.83 14.71 -15.84
C LEU A 125 17.40 13.24 -15.67
N TYR A 126 16.09 12.96 -15.65
CA TYR A 126 15.50 11.63 -15.47
C TYR A 126 14.92 11.01 -16.75
N ILE A 127 15.04 11.67 -17.92
CA ILE A 127 14.25 11.36 -19.14
C ILE A 127 14.61 10.11 -19.95
N PRO A 128 15.78 9.42 -19.88
CA PRO A 128 16.01 8.29 -20.80
C PRO A 128 14.97 7.16 -20.67
N SER A 129 14.32 7.00 -19.51
CA SER A 129 13.29 5.98 -19.27
C SER A 129 11.84 6.44 -19.50
N MET A 130 11.58 7.74 -19.64
CA MET A 130 10.22 8.28 -19.84
C MET A 130 9.78 8.31 -21.31
N ILE A 131 10.70 8.48 -22.26
CA ILE A 131 10.38 8.52 -23.70
C ILE A 131 9.82 7.18 -24.19
N PHE A 132 10.20 6.04 -23.59
CA PHE A 132 9.65 4.74 -23.95
C PHE A 132 8.17 4.55 -23.53
N SER A 133 7.64 5.41 -22.65
CA SER A 133 6.27 5.30 -22.13
C SER A 133 5.30 6.32 -22.76
N GLU A 134 5.80 7.41 -23.36
CA GLU A 134 4.96 8.44 -24.00
C GLU A 134 4.19 7.90 -25.22
N GLY A 135 4.60 6.78 -25.81
CA GLY A 135 3.90 6.16 -26.93
C GLY A 135 2.59 5.42 -26.60
N TYR A 136 2.19 5.23 -25.33
CA TYR A 136 1.13 4.24 -25.03
C TYR A 136 0.03 4.58 -24.02
N GLN A 137 -0.16 5.81 -23.49
CA GLN A 137 -1.31 6.04 -22.58
C GLN A 137 -2.10 7.33 -22.78
N LYS A 138 -2.87 7.31 -23.86
CA LYS A 138 -4.06 8.14 -24.08
C LYS A 138 -5.24 7.64 -23.23
N ASN A 139 -5.19 7.77 -21.90
CA ASN A 139 -6.37 7.72 -21.04
C ASN A 139 -6.05 8.19 -19.62
N LYS A 140 -6.99 8.89 -18.99
CA LYS A 140 -6.94 9.56 -17.67
C LYS A 140 -6.52 8.62 -16.51
N LYS A 141 -5.27 8.15 -16.47
CA LYS A 141 -4.74 7.31 -15.40
C LYS A 141 -3.95 8.14 -14.41
N ARG A 142 -4.08 7.80 -13.14
CA ARG A 142 -3.48 8.55 -12.02
C ARG A 142 -1.99 8.71 -12.21
N PHE A 143 -1.52 9.91 -11.88
CA PHE A 143 -0.14 10.32 -12.07
C PHE A 143 0.83 9.73 -11.04
N ILE A 144 0.33 9.41 -9.83
CA ILE A 144 1.14 9.02 -8.67
C ILE A 144 0.87 7.55 -8.31
N PRO A 145 1.90 6.69 -8.21
CA PRO A 145 1.76 5.32 -7.69
C PRO A 145 1.65 5.33 -6.17
N TYR A 146 0.47 5.66 -5.67
CA TYR A 146 0.25 5.79 -4.24
C TYR A 146 0.48 4.47 -3.48
N VAL A 147 0.02 3.33 -4.01
CA VAL A 147 0.18 2.03 -3.35
C VAL A 147 1.65 1.61 -3.31
N ALA A 148 2.45 1.95 -4.33
CA ALA A 148 3.88 1.72 -4.26
C ALA A 148 4.53 2.46 -3.09
N TYR A 149 4.16 3.73 -2.86
CA TYR A 149 4.65 4.49 -1.71
C TYR A 149 4.11 3.98 -0.38
N LEU A 150 2.85 3.53 -0.34
CA LEU A 150 2.27 2.92 0.85
C LEU A 150 2.99 1.62 1.22
N SER A 151 3.28 0.76 0.25
CA SER A 151 4.07 -0.46 0.44
C SER A 151 5.49 -0.15 0.93
N LEU A 152 6.18 0.83 0.32
CA LEU A 152 7.52 1.23 0.73
C LEU A 152 7.53 1.79 2.16
N ALA A 153 6.61 2.70 2.48
CA ALA A 153 6.44 3.25 3.82
C ALA A 153 6.15 2.15 4.85
N THR A 154 5.35 1.16 4.49
CA THR A 154 5.06 0.01 5.37
C THR A 154 6.32 -0.76 5.74
N VAL A 155 7.17 -1.07 4.77
CA VAL A 155 8.43 -1.77 5.04
C VAL A 155 9.34 -0.94 5.95
N ILE A 156 9.47 0.36 5.68
CA ILE A 156 10.30 1.26 6.49
C ILE A 156 9.78 1.33 7.94
N VAL A 157 8.48 1.58 8.14
CA VAL A 157 7.89 1.68 9.47
C VAL A 157 8.03 0.36 10.24
N LEU A 158 7.83 -0.78 9.57
CA LEU A 158 8.01 -2.08 10.21
C LEU A 158 9.45 -2.29 10.67
N ILE A 159 10.45 -1.93 9.86
CA ILE A 159 11.86 -2.04 10.24
C ILE A 159 12.19 -1.13 11.43
N LEU A 160 11.58 0.06 11.50
CA LEU A 160 11.80 1.00 12.61
C LEU A 160 11.09 0.58 13.91
N ASN A 161 10.10 -0.32 13.84
CA ASN A 161 9.28 -0.73 14.97
C ASN A 161 9.46 -2.22 15.37
N THR A 162 10.47 -2.89 14.80
CA THR A 162 10.92 -4.25 15.19
C THR A 162 12.11 -4.20 16.12
#